data_AF-A0A7X6I6K4-F1
#
_entry.id   AF-A0A7X6I6K4-F1
#
_cell.length_a   1.000
_cell.length_b   1.000
_cell.length_c   1.000
_cell.angle_alpha   90.00
_cell.angle_beta   90.00
_cell.angle_gamma   90.00
#
_symmetry.space_group_name_H-M   'P 1'
#
loop_
_entity.id
_entity.type
_entity.pdbx_description
1 polymer ?
#
loop_
_entity_poly.entity_id
_entity_poly.type
_entity_poly.pdbx_seq_one_letter_code
_entity_poly.pdbx_strand_id
1 'polypeptide(L)'
;MLNIDKEPRTLRTVSDFAAVPPGQLPDCLRAFKHWIQVRAAPADTLDGPVEFVWVPPVPAAAPASEALTPLTDIGKLGLRPGALQQFRRMNIFALEDFSAVSAAEMGRLVNVGSTTVARIRDMLRSVGLDFRAGDEPRTRARPRPDARPTEAASFGDATPLVGLRLKPQTLGKLTLHGLRTVGELRELTPAQLAALLTMRRRQEVFRLLRAHGVNLRPQPTELELWRHGLVPVADLARPSDESSVLSLQPWFGAGPTEAALDAGIATVGQLHALAAAGAMPAGVRGIGPSTWSRIRRFLLARDGARSASVA
;
A
#
# COMPACT_ATOMS: atom_id res chain seq x y z
N MET A 1 -35.96 3.18 -24.37
CA MET A 1 -36.13 2.21 -23.26
C MET A 1 -36.93 2.90 -22.17
N LEU A 2 -38.04 2.30 -21.76
CA LEU A 2 -39.06 2.90 -20.90
C LEU A 2 -38.49 3.24 -19.52
N ASN A 3 -38.81 4.44 -19.07
CA ASN A 3 -38.42 5.05 -17.80
C ASN A 3 -39.30 4.41 -16.71
N ILE A 4 -38.86 3.28 -16.16
CA ILE A 4 -39.61 2.54 -15.12
C ILE A 4 -39.50 3.32 -13.80
N ASP A 5 -40.61 3.97 -13.47
CA ASP A 5 -41.15 4.37 -12.16
C ASP A 5 -40.16 4.89 -11.11
N LYS A 6 -40.12 6.22 -10.99
CA LYS A 6 -39.53 6.97 -9.87
C LYS A 6 -40.51 7.16 -8.70
N GLU A 7 -41.64 6.46 -8.71
CA GLU A 7 -42.72 6.70 -7.77
C GLU A 7 -42.46 5.98 -6.43
N PRO A 8 -42.73 6.64 -5.29
CA PRO A 8 -42.67 6.02 -3.98
C PRO A 8 -43.65 4.84 -3.93
N ARG A 9 -43.18 3.67 -3.50
CA ARG A 9 -43.98 2.44 -3.42
C ARG A 9 -44.25 2.08 -1.97
N THR A 10 -45.52 1.95 -1.61
CA THR A 10 -45.92 1.47 -0.29
C THR A 10 -45.99 -0.05 -0.32
N LEU A 11 -45.16 -0.73 0.48
CA LEU A 11 -45.16 -2.17 0.64
C LEU A 11 -45.80 -2.51 1.99
N ARG A 12 -46.93 -3.21 1.96
CA ARG A 12 -47.74 -3.59 3.13
C ARG A 12 -47.69 -5.09 3.40
N THR A 13 -47.49 -5.91 2.37
CA THR A 13 -47.48 -7.37 2.45
C THR A 13 -46.20 -7.96 1.84
N VAL A 14 -45.91 -9.23 2.17
CA VAL A 14 -44.81 -9.98 1.56
C VAL A 14 -44.98 -10.08 0.04
N SER A 15 -46.22 -10.16 -0.44
CA SER A 15 -46.54 -10.20 -1.87
C SER A 15 -46.13 -8.92 -2.61
N ASP A 16 -46.07 -7.78 -1.93
CA ASP A 16 -45.71 -6.50 -2.56
C ASP A 16 -44.23 -6.48 -2.97
N PHE A 17 -43.38 -7.30 -2.33
CA PHE A 17 -41.98 -7.46 -2.73
C PHE A 17 -41.83 -8.17 -4.08
N ALA A 18 -42.81 -8.99 -4.49
CA ALA A 18 -42.79 -9.64 -5.79
C ALA A 18 -43.01 -8.65 -6.94
N ALA A 19 -43.60 -7.48 -6.67
CA ALA A 19 -43.76 -6.40 -7.63
C ALA A 19 -42.51 -5.51 -7.78
N VAL A 20 -41.46 -5.73 -6.98
CA VAL A 20 -40.19 -5.00 -7.07
C VAL A 20 -39.34 -5.59 -8.19
N PRO A 21 -38.82 -4.77 -9.13
CA PRO A 21 -37.94 -5.27 -10.19
C PRO A 21 -36.74 -6.05 -9.62
N PRO A 22 -36.33 -7.17 -10.23
CA PRO A 22 -35.26 -8.04 -9.69
C PRO A 22 -33.94 -7.30 -9.42
N GLY A 23 -33.61 -6.30 -10.25
CA GLY A 23 -32.41 -5.48 -10.09
C GLY A 23 -32.44 -4.52 -8.90
N GLN A 24 -33.62 -4.20 -8.36
CA GLN A 24 -33.79 -3.26 -7.25
C GLN A 24 -34.18 -3.95 -5.93
N LEU A 25 -34.55 -5.23 -5.99
CA LEU A 25 -34.93 -6.04 -4.83
C LEU A 25 -33.85 -6.08 -3.72
N PRO A 26 -32.53 -6.21 -4.00
CA PRO A 26 -31.51 -6.22 -2.95
C PRO A 26 -31.45 -4.92 -2.14
N ASP A 27 -31.65 -3.78 -2.79
CA ASP A 27 -31.62 -2.47 -2.13
C ASP A 27 -32.92 -2.21 -1.36
N CYS A 28 -34.06 -2.62 -1.91
CA CYS A 28 -35.35 -2.63 -1.21
C CYS A 28 -35.30 -3.44 0.09
N LEU A 29 -34.76 -4.67 0.04
CA LEU A 29 -34.61 -5.53 1.22
C LEU A 29 -33.65 -4.95 2.26
N ARG A 30 -32.57 -4.28 1.81
CA ARG A 30 -31.64 -3.59 2.72
C ARG A 30 -32.31 -2.42 3.44
N ALA A 31 -33.09 -1.62 2.71
CA ALA A 31 -33.85 -0.50 3.28
C ALA A 31 -34.92 -0.99 4.27
N PHE A 32 -35.63 -2.07 3.93
CA PHE A 32 -36.63 -2.70 4.80
C PHE A 32 -36.01 -3.23 6.10
N LYS A 33 -34.87 -3.93 6.02
CA LYS A 33 -34.13 -4.39 7.21
C LYS A 33 -33.73 -3.23 8.12
N HIS A 34 -33.23 -2.14 7.54
CA HIS A 34 -32.84 -0.96 8.31
C HIS A 34 -34.06 -0.30 8.99
N TRP A 35 -35.17 -0.17 8.27
CA TRP A 35 -36.42 0.36 8.81
C TRP A 35 -36.94 -0.47 10.00
N ILE A 36 -36.88 -1.80 9.93
CA ILE A 36 -37.20 -2.69 11.06
C ILE A 36 -36.28 -2.42 12.25
N GLN A 37 -34.98 -2.30 12.01
CA GLN A 37 -33.97 -2.09 13.07
C GLN A 37 -34.14 -0.75 13.78
N VAL A 38 -34.49 0.31 13.05
CA VAL A 38 -34.77 1.63 13.63
C VAL A 38 -36.07 1.61 14.44
N ARG A 39 -37.08 0.86 13.99
CA ARG A 39 -38.36 0.72 14.70
C ARG A 39 -38.34 -0.23 15.90
N ALA A 40 -37.35 -1.11 16.00
CA ALA A 40 -37.20 -2.02 17.13
C ALA A 40 -36.62 -1.36 18.40
N ALA A 41 -36.34 -0.05 18.36
CA ALA A 41 -36.00 0.76 19.54
C ALA A 41 -37.29 1.22 20.27
N PRO A 42 -37.25 1.44 21.60
CA PRO A 42 -38.29 1.00 22.53
C PRO A 42 -39.69 1.61 22.32
N ALA A 43 -40.67 0.75 22.61
CA ALA A 43 -42.10 0.97 22.58
C ALA A 43 -42.53 2.10 23.53
N ASP A 44 -42.84 3.25 22.95
CA ASP A 44 -43.94 4.07 23.45
C ASP A 44 -44.42 4.94 22.29
N THR A 45 -45.73 4.93 22.08
CA THR A 45 -46.47 5.49 20.94
C THR A 45 -46.25 4.81 19.60
N LEU A 46 -47.31 4.21 19.06
CA LEU A 46 -47.80 4.42 17.68
C LEU A 46 -49.09 3.62 17.49
N ASP A 47 -50.23 4.27 17.76
CA ASP A 47 -51.53 3.87 17.24
C ASP A 47 -51.57 4.17 15.74
N GLY A 48 -51.74 3.14 14.91
CA GLY A 48 -51.99 3.28 13.48
C GLY A 48 -51.39 2.17 12.60
N PRO A 49 -51.95 1.95 11.39
CA PRO A 49 -51.43 0.96 10.45
C PRO A 49 -50.00 1.31 10.02
N VAL A 50 -49.11 0.32 10.14
CA VAL A 50 -47.68 0.48 9.93
C VAL A 50 -47.34 0.25 8.47
N GLU A 51 -47.03 1.32 7.75
CA GLU A 51 -46.72 1.27 6.31
C GLU A 51 -45.23 1.52 6.04
N PHE A 52 -44.60 0.65 5.25
CA PHE A 52 -43.25 0.86 4.74
C PHE A 52 -43.33 1.50 3.35
N VAL A 53 -42.92 2.76 3.24
CA VAL A 53 -42.82 3.46 1.96
C VAL A 53 -41.38 3.37 1.47
N TRP A 54 -41.16 2.62 0.40
CA TRP A 54 -39.87 2.49 -0.24
C TRP A 54 -39.78 3.44 -1.43
N VAL A 55 -38.77 4.31 -1.40
CA VAL A 55 -38.40 5.16 -2.54
C VAL A 55 -37.20 4.51 -3.22
N PRO A 56 -37.31 4.11 -4.50
CA PRO A 56 -36.16 3.57 -5.22
C PRO A 56 -35.00 4.57 -5.15
N PRO A 57 -33.78 4.14 -4.82
CA PRO A 57 -32.64 5.03 -4.90
C PRO A 57 -32.57 5.54 -6.33
N VAL A 58 -32.71 6.86 -6.50
CA VAL A 58 -32.42 7.49 -7.78
C VAL A 58 -31.02 7.00 -8.14
N PRO A 59 -30.80 6.37 -9.31
CA PRO A 59 -29.46 6.08 -9.74
C PRO A 59 -28.77 7.44 -9.76
N ALA A 60 -27.92 7.68 -8.75
CA ALA A 60 -27.05 8.83 -8.74
C ALA A 60 -26.40 8.77 -10.11
N ALA A 61 -26.64 9.79 -10.94
CA ALA A 61 -26.00 9.89 -12.24
C ALA A 61 -24.55 9.51 -11.98
N ALA A 62 -24.12 8.36 -12.52
CA ALA A 62 -22.79 7.86 -12.26
C ALA A 62 -21.88 9.06 -12.55
N PRO A 63 -21.12 9.57 -11.56
CA PRO A 63 -20.31 10.76 -11.79
C PRO A 63 -19.54 10.44 -13.06
N ALA A 64 -19.75 11.25 -14.11
CA ALA A 64 -19.23 10.99 -15.45
C ALA A 64 -17.80 10.48 -15.26
N SER A 65 -17.59 9.19 -15.57
CA SER A 65 -16.38 8.49 -15.13
C SER A 65 -15.19 9.26 -15.71
N GLU A 66 -14.59 10.11 -14.90
CA GLU A 66 -13.42 10.89 -15.27
C GLU A 66 -12.43 9.83 -15.77
N ALA A 67 -12.04 9.92 -17.04
CA ALA A 67 -11.26 8.88 -17.67
C ALA A 67 -10.03 8.63 -16.78
N LEU A 68 -9.87 7.39 -16.33
CA LEU A 68 -8.75 7.06 -15.44
C LEU A 68 -7.45 7.37 -16.19
N THR A 69 -6.56 8.08 -15.52
CA THR A 69 -5.21 8.35 -16.01
C THR A 69 -4.22 7.69 -15.04
N PRO A 70 -2.97 7.42 -15.47
CA PRO A 70 -1.94 6.94 -14.55
C PRO A 70 -1.74 7.82 -13.31
N LEU A 71 -2.04 9.12 -13.42
CA LEU A 71 -1.90 10.11 -12.35
C LEU A 71 -3.17 10.30 -11.49
N THR A 72 -4.23 9.52 -11.74
CA THR A 72 -5.46 9.62 -10.96
C THR A 72 -5.18 9.29 -9.49
N ASP A 73 -5.52 10.22 -8.60
CA ASP A 73 -5.36 10.09 -7.14
C ASP A 73 -6.16 8.89 -6.58
N ILE A 74 -5.58 8.15 -5.64
CA ILE A 74 -6.21 6.95 -5.07
C ILE A 74 -7.56 7.23 -4.40
N GLY A 75 -7.78 8.43 -3.86
CA GLY A 75 -9.05 8.86 -3.25
C GLY A 75 -10.19 8.96 -4.26
N LYS A 76 -9.88 9.15 -5.55
CA LYS A 76 -10.86 9.16 -6.64
C LYS A 76 -11.25 7.76 -7.15
N LEU A 77 -10.56 6.70 -6.70
CA LEU A 77 -10.77 5.32 -7.21
C LEU A 77 -11.97 4.59 -6.57
N GLY A 78 -12.70 5.24 -5.66
CA GLY A 78 -13.87 4.65 -4.99
C GLY A 78 -13.52 3.43 -4.13
N LEU A 79 -12.33 3.45 -3.50
CA LEU A 79 -11.82 2.41 -2.61
C LEU A 79 -12.26 2.66 -1.16
N ARG A 80 -12.32 1.59 -0.35
CA ARG A 80 -12.70 1.70 1.06
C ARG A 80 -11.68 2.55 1.85
N PRO A 81 -12.11 3.39 2.82
CA PRO A 81 -11.20 4.23 3.60
C PRO A 81 -10.05 3.47 4.27
N GLY A 82 -10.32 2.26 4.80
CA GLY A 82 -9.29 1.42 5.41
C GLY A 82 -8.21 0.96 4.43
N ALA A 83 -8.57 0.68 3.17
CA ALA A 83 -7.61 0.33 2.12
C ALA A 83 -6.80 1.56 1.69
N LEU A 84 -7.46 2.72 1.51
CA LEU A 84 -6.79 3.98 1.20
C LEU A 84 -5.73 4.35 2.25
N GLN A 85 -6.03 4.15 3.54
CA GLN A 85 -5.06 4.40 4.61
C GLN A 85 -3.83 3.49 4.50
N GLN A 86 -4.00 2.21 4.15
CA GLN A 86 -2.85 1.32 3.94
C GLN A 86 -2.03 1.70 2.71
N PHE A 87 -2.69 2.08 1.61
CA PHE A 87 -1.99 2.53 0.41
C PHE A 87 -1.14 3.77 0.67
N ARG A 88 -1.67 4.75 1.41
CA ARG A 88 -0.89 5.92 1.84
C ARG A 88 0.32 5.55 2.70
N ARG A 89 0.17 4.58 3.61
CA ARG A 89 1.29 4.06 4.42
C ARG A 89 2.38 3.39 3.58
N MET A 90 2.02 2.89 2.40
CA MET A 90 2.95 2.33 1.42
C MET A 90 3.47 3.35 0.41
N ASN A 91 3.16 4.64 0.57
CA ASN A 91 3.45 5.70 -0.39
C ASN A 91 2.81 5.52 -1.78
N ILE A 92 1.66 4.86 -1.82
CA ILE A 92 0.83 4.77 -3.02
C ILE A 92 -0.15 5.94 -2.96
N PHE A 93 -0.03 6.88 -3.89
CA PHE A 93 -0.88 8.08 -3.96
C PHE A 93 -1.60 8.21 -5.31
N ALA A 94 -1.09 7.59 -6.36
CA ALA A 94 -1.70 7.58 -7.69
C ALA A 94 -1.93 6.15 -8.21
N LEU A 95 -2.78 6.02 -9.23
CA LEU A 95 -3.04 4.73 -9.89
C LEU A 95 -1.76 4.06 -10.41
N GLU A 96 -0.81 4.83 -10.98
CA GLU A 96 0.45 4.30 -11.47
C GLU A 96 1.35 3.70 -10.37
N ASP A 97 1.21 4.13 -9.12
CA ASP A 97 2.04 3.64 -8.01
C ASP A 97 1.76 2.16 -7.71
N PHE A 98 0.55 1.66 -7.98
CA PHE A 98 0.23 0.25 -7.81
C PHE A 98 1.08 -0.66 -8.72
N SER A 99 1.58 -0.15 -9.85
CA SER A 99 2.48 -0.93 -10.72
C SER A 99 3.89 -1.13 -10.15
N ALA A 100 4.25 -0.42 -9.07
CA ALA A 100 5.50 -0.60 -8.35
C ALA A 100 5.42 -1.72 -7.30
N VAL A 101 4.22 -2.24 -7.02
CA VAL A 101 3.94 -3.23 -5.99
C VAL A 101 3.39 -4.50 -6.65
N SER A 102 3.69 -5.67 -6.09
CA SER A 102 3.09 -6.92 -6.58
C SER A 102 1.69 -7.12 -6.03
N ALA A 103 0.85 -7.85 -6.77
CA ALA A 103 -0.49 -8.22 -6.30
C ALA A 103 -0.43 -9.06 -5.00
N ALA A 104 0.63 -9.86 -4.82
CA ALA A 104 0.85 -10.67 -3.63
C ALA A 104 1.20 -9.81 -2.40
N GLU A 105 2.02 -8.77 -2.56
CA GLU A 105 2.30 -7.80 -1.49
C GLU A 105 1.04 -7.05 -1.08
N MET A 106 0.23 -6.61 -2.04
CA MET A 106 -1.04 -5.96 -1.74
C MET A 106 -2.01 -6.86 -0.97
N GLY A 107 -2.07 -8.16 -1.31
CA GLY A 107 -2.93 -9.13 -0.64
C GLY A 107 -2.54 -9.42 0.82
N ARG A 108 -1.35 -9.01 1.27
CA ARG A 108 -0.92 -9.14 2.68
C ARG A 108 -1.34 -7.96 3.55
N LEU A 109 -1.86 -6.89 2.97
CA LEU A 109 -2.24 -5.69 3.72
C LEU A 109 -3.58 -5.90 4.44
N VAL A 110 -3.63 -5.42 5.68
CA VAL A 110 -4.86 -5.41 6.47
C VAL A 110 -5.91 -4.54 5.75
N ASN A 111 -7.16 -5.02 5.67
CA ASN A 111 -8.26 -4.35 4.94
C ASN A 111 -8.14 -4.30 3.41
N VAL A 112 -7.20 -5.04 2.81
CA VAL A 112 -7.10 -5.20 1.35
C VAL A 112 -7.38 -6.66 1.00
N GLY A 113 -8.58 -6.93 0.49
CA GLY A 113 -9.00 -8.28 0.09
C GLY A 113 -8.72 -8.58 -1.39
N SER A 114 -8.89 -9.85 -1.78
CA SER A 114 -8.74 -10.31 -3.17
C SER A 114 -9.60 -9.51 -4.16
N THR A 115 -10.82 -9.14 -3.78
CA THR A 115 -11.72 -8.30 -4.59
C THR A 115 -11.16 -6.90 -4.82
N THR A 116 -10.54 -6.30 -3.80
CA THR A 116 -9.88 -4.99 -3.91
C THR A 116 -8.69 -5.07 -4.85
N VAL A 117 -7.87 -6.13 -4.74
CA VAL A 117 -6.73 -6.38 -5.63
C VAL A 117 -7.19 -6.58 -7.08
N ALA A 118 -8.26 -7.36 -7.30
CA ALA A 118 -8.83 -7.58 -8.63
C ALA A 118 -9.31 -6.26 -9.26
N ARG A 119 -10.06 -5.44 -8.49
CA ARG A 119 -10.52 -4.14 -8.96
C ARG A 119 -9.37 -3.21 -9.35
N ILE A 120 -8.29 -3.18 -8.54
CA ILE A 120 -7.10 -2.38 -8.86
C ILE A 120 -6.40 -2.90 -10.12
N ARG A 121 -6.36 -4.23 -10.32
CA ARG A 121 -5.84 -4.82 -11.56
C ARG A 121 -6.59 -4.33 -12.79
N ASP A 122 -7.92 -4.29 -12.73
CA ASP A 122 -8.74 -3.85 -13.84
C ASP A 122 -8.52 -2.36 -14.14
N MET A 123 -8.42 -1.53 -13.10
CA MET A 123 -8.09 -0.09 -13.23
C MET A 123 -6.69 0.14 -13.82
N LEU A 124 -5.70 -0.67 -13.45
CA LEU A 124 -4.37 -0.60 -14.05
C LEU A 124 -4.41 -0.96 -15.53
N ARG A 125 -5.11 -2.05 -15.89
CA ARG A 125 -5.25 -2.49 -17.29
C ARG A 125 -5.93 -1.45 -18.16
N SER A 126 -6.94 -0.74 -17.65
CA SER A 126 -7.62 0.31 -18.42
C SER A 126 -6.71 1.48 -18.79
N VAL A 127 -5.58 1.65 -18.09
CA VAL A 127 -4.56 2.66 -18.40
C VAL A 127 -3.27 2.05 -18.98
N GLY A 128 -3.30 0.79 -19.41
CA GLY A 128 -2.15 0.10 -20.01
C GLY A 128 -1.04 -0.27 -19.01
N LEU A 129 -1.37 -0.38 -17.72
CA LEU A 129 -0.46 -0.77 -16.65
C LEU A 129 -0.83 -2.15 -16.09
N ASP A 130 0.11 -2.75 -15.36
CA ASP A 130 -0.13 -3.94 -14.55
C ASP A 130 0.66 -3.84 -13.25
N PHE A 131 0.33 -4.71 -12.29
CA PHE A 131 1.14 -4.88 -11.08
C PHE A 131 2.57 -5.27 -11.45
N ARG A 132 3.49 -4.99 -10.52
CA ARG A 132 4.81 -5.59 -10.60
C ARG A 132 4.67 -7.11 -10.59
N ALA A 133 5.34 -7.79 -11.53
CA ALA A 133 5.42 -9.24 -11.51
C ALA A 133 5.89 -9.68 -10.11
N GLY A 134 5.05 -10.45 -9.42
CA GLY A 134 5.40 -10.95 -8.09
C GLY A 134 6.49 -12.00 -8.20
N ASP A 135 7.38 -12.05 -7.22
CA ASP A 135 8.19 -13.23 -6.98
C ASP A 135 7.25 -14.35 -6.49
N GLU A 136 6.72 -15.13 -7.43
CA GLU A 136 6.50 -16.56 -7.15
C GLU A 136 7.80 -17.16 -6.61
N PRO A 137 7.76 -18.21 -5.78
CA PRO A 137 8.95 -18.77 -5.16
C PRO A 137 9.86 -19.35 -6.24
N ARG A 138 10.69 -18.49 -6.83
CA ARG A 138 11.92 -18.89 -7.50
C ARG A 138 12.79 -19.42 -6.38
N THR A 139 12.80 -20.74 -6.29
CA THR A 139 13.90 -21.56 -5.80
C THR A 139 15.16 -20.73 -5.75
N ARG A 140 15.62 -20.40 -4.54
CA ARG A 140 16.87 -19.69 -4.20
C ARG A 140 17.67 -19.30 -5.45
N ALA A 141 17.39 -18.12 -6.02
CA ALA A 141 18.30 -17.58 -7.00
C ALA A 141 19.60 -17.27 -6.23
N ARG A 142 20.60 -18.14 -6.47
CA ARG A 142 22.01 -17.96 -6.14
C ARG A 142 22.39 -16.48 -6.22
N PRO A 143 23.30 -15.98 -5.35
CA PRO A 143 23.95 -14.70 -5.62
C PRO A 143 24.51 -14.78 -7.05
N ARG A 144 24.05 -13.88 -7.94
CA ARG A 144 24.71 -13.72 -9.24
C ARG A 144 26.14 -13.29 -8.94
N PRO A 145 27.16 -14.10 -9.27
CA PRO A 145 28.51 -13.58 -9.31
C PRO A 145 28.59 -12.64 -10.51
N ASP A 146 29.19 -11.48 -10.30
CA ASP A 146 29.75 -10.63 -11.34
C ASP A 146 28.79 -10.21 -12.46
N ALA A 147 27.89 -9.28 -12.15
CA ALA A 147 27.68 -8.20 -13.10
C ALA A 147 28.97 -7.37 -13.09
N ARG A 148 29.92 -7.74 -13.97
CA ARG A 148 31.03 -6.85 -14.33
C ARG A 148 30.44 -5.45 -14.49
N PRO A 149 31.04 -4.40 -13.90
CA PRO A 149 30.65 -3.06 -14.27
C PRO A 149 30.91 -2.97 -15.77
N THR A 150 29.86 -3.01 -16.58
CA THR A 150 29.90 -2.35 -17.88
C THR A 150 30.49 -0.99 -17.56
N GLU A 151 31.52 -0.57 -18.27
CA GLU A 151 32.09 0.78 -18.19
C GLU A 151 31.00 1.79 -18.54
N ALA A 152 30.07 1.96 -17.61
CA ALA A 152 28.99 2.89 -17.67
C ALA A 152 29.67 4.21 -17.39
N ALA A 153 29.63 5.11 -18.38
CA ALA A 153 30.06 6.48 -18.21
C ALA A 153 29.61 6.96 -16.82
N SER A 154 30.59 7.19 -15.95
CA SER A 154 30.34 7.71 -14.61
C SER A 154 29.63 9.05 -14.79
N PHE A 155 28.40 9.15 -14.34
CA PHE A 155 27.70 10.43 -14.36
C PHE A 155 28.31 11.31 -13.28
N GLY A 156 29.09 12.30 -13.69
CA GLY A 156 29.54 13.37 -12.82
C GLY A 156 28.39 14.29 -12.44
N ASP A 157 28.56 15.10 -11.39
CA ASP A 157 27.52 16.01 -10.88
C ASP A 157 27.08 17.05 -11.92
N ALA A 158 27.97 17.46 -12.83
CA ALA A 158 27.66 18.37 -13.94
C ALA A 158 26.89 17.72 -15.10
N THR A 159 26.66 16.40 -15.07
CA THR A 159 25.95 15.70 -16.15
C THR A 159 24.51 16.23 -16.23
N PRO A 160 24.01 16.59 -17.43
CA PRO A 160 22.62 17.01 -17.57
C PRO A 160 21.66 15.84 -17.33
N LEU A 161 20.50 16.10 -16.71
CA LEU A 161 19.48 15.08 -16.46
C LEU A 161 18.95 14.43 -17.73
N VAL A 162 18.98 15.14 -18.86
CA VAL A 162 18.62 14.61 -20.19
C VAL A 162 19.52 13.41 -20.56
N GLY A 163 20.75 13.37 -20.04
CA GLY A 163 21.68 12.25 -20.21
C GLY A 163 21.32 10.98 -19.44
N LEU A 164 20.48 11.07 -18.40
CA LEU A 164 20.12 9.93 -17.54
C LEU A 164 19.15 8.92 -18.18
N ARG A 165 18.76 9.08 -19.45
CA ARG A 165 17.78 8.22 -20.16
C ARG A 165 16.50 7.93 -19.35
N LEU A 166 16.08 8.89 -18.52
CA LEU A 166 14.82 8.85 -17.78
C LEU A 166 13.64 8.87 -18.76
N LYS A 167 12.51 8.28 -18.36
CA LYS A 167 11.26 8.43 -19.11
C LYS A 167 10.91 9.92 -19.28
N PRO A 168 10.36 10.32 -20.45
CA PRO A 168 10.04 11.71 -20.74
C PRO A 168 9.16 12.39 -19.68
N GLN A 169 8.23 11.65 -19.09
CA GLN A 169 7.34 12.16 -18.03
C GLN A 169 8.07 12.43 -16.71
N THR A 170 9.06 11.59 -16.36
CA THR A 170 9.90 11.77 -15.17
C THR A 170 10.85 12.95 -15.39
N LEU A 171 11.52 12.99 -16.55
CA LEU A 171 12.41 14.07 -16.93
C LEU A 171 11.69 15.42 -16.97
N GLY A 172 10.54 15.50 -17.64
CA GLY A 172 9.74 16.73 -17.73
C GLY A 172 9.33 17.27 -16.37
N LYS A 173 8.93 16.40 -15.43
CA LYS A 173 8.65 16.80 -14.04
C LYS A 173 9.88 17.37 -13.33
N LEU A 174 11.02 16.69 -13.42
CA LEU A 174 12.25 17.16 -12.78
C LEU A 174 12.70 18.52 -13.34
N THR A 175 12.63 18.69 -14.66
CA THR A 175 12.98 19.96 -15.33
C THR A 175 12.01 21.09 -14.98
N LEU A 176 10.71 20.81 -14.85
CA LEU A 176 9.72 21.79 -14.38
C LEU A 176 10.02 22.29 -12.96
N HIS A 177 10.62 21.44 -12.12
CA HIS A 177 11.08 21.81 -10.78
C HIS A 177 12.48 22.44 -10.76
N GLY A 178 13.00 22.83 -11.92
CA GLY A 178 14.27 23.56 -12.05
C GLY A 178 15.50 22.68 -11.99
N LEU A 179 15.36 21.36 -11.90
CA LEU A 179 16.49 20.44 -11.85
C LEU A 179 17.03 20.20 -13.27
N ARG A 180 18.31 20.47 -13.45
CA ARG A 180 19.02 20.41 -14.73
C ARG A 180 20.17 19.41 -14.71
N THR A 181 20.78 19.19 -13.54
CA THR A 181 21.98 18.36 -13.41
C THR A 181 21.79 17.16 -12.48
N VAL A 182 22.62 16.13 -12.66
CA VAL A 182 22.67 14.96 -11.77
C VAL A 182 23.06 15.38 -10.35
N GLY A 183 23.97 16.35 -10.19
CA GLY A 183 24.34 16.90 -8.89
C GLY A 183 23.15 17.45 -8.13
N GLU A 184 22.36 18.32 -8.75
CA GLU A 184 21.13 18.87 -8.14
C GLU A 184 20.14 17.78 -7.73
N LEU A 185 20.01 16.73 -8.55
CA LEU A 185 19.16 15.59 -8.24
C LEU A 185 19.66 14.77 -7.05
N ARG A 186 20.99 14.66 -6.88
CA ARG A 186 21.61 13.91 -5.78
C ARG A 186 21.47 14.61 -4.44
N GLU A 187 21.47 15.95 -4.43
CA GLU A 187 21.28 16.74 -3.21
C GLU A 187 19.84 16.67 -2.68
N LEU A 188 18.92 16.04 -3.42
CA LEU A 188 17.56 15.81 -2.93
C LEU A 188 17.53 14.65 -1.93
N THR A 189 16.89 14.92 -0.79
CA THR A 189 16.55 13.87 0.17
C THR A 189 15.46 12.94 -0.37
N PRO A 190 15.35 11.70 0.14
CA PRO A 190 14.22 10.83 -0.13
C PRO A 190 12.86 11.51 0.10
N ALA A 191 12.72 12.35 1.12
CA ALA A 191 11.50 13.09 1.40
C ALA A 191 11.23 14.20 0.37
N GLN A 192 12.26 14.92 -0.09
CA GLN A 192 12.08 15.94 -1.12
C GLN A 192 11.70 15.34 -2.45
N LEU A 193 12.34 14.23 -2.83
CA LEU A 193 11.87 13.46 -3.96
C LEU A 193 10.37 13.16 -3.77
N ALA A 194 9.88 12.89 -2.53
CA ALA A 194 8.53 12.38 -2.14
C ALA A 194 7.44 13.33 -2.56
N ALA A 195 7.72 14.60 -2.34
CA ALA A 195 6.88 15.69 -2.77
C ALA A 195 6.82 15.85 -4.31
N LEU A 196 7.91 15.55 -5.03
CA LEU A 196 8.04 15.87 -6.46
C LEU A 196 7.48 14.77 -7.37
N LEU A 197 7.75 13.51 -7.02
CA LEU A 197 7.55 12.35 -7.89
C LEU A 197 6.66 11.29 -7.25
N THR A 198 5.85 10.64 -8.08
CA THR A 198 5.15 9.40 -7.73
C THR A 198 6.16 8.30 -7.38
N MET A 199 5.72 7.30 -6.62
CA MET A 199 6.57 6.20 -6.15
C MET A 199 7.27 5.52 -7.33
N ARG A 200 6.55 5.26 -8.42
CA ARG A 200 7.10 4.62 -9.61
C ARG A 200 8.24 5.42 -10.24
N ARG A 201 8.05 6.73 -10.45
CA ARG A 201 9.04 7.61 -11.10
C ARG A 201 10.27 7.79 -10.22
N ARG A 202 10.05 7.84 -8.91
CA ARG A 202 11.13 7.92 -7.94
C ARG A 202 11.97 6.64 -7.91
N GLN A 203 11.35 5.46 -7.96
CA GLN A 203 12.08 4.19 -8.10
C GLN A 203 12.84 4.07 -9.41
N GLU A 204 12.33 4.66 -10.50
CA GLU A 204 13.07 4.77 -11.76
C GLU A 204 14.34 5.61 -11.57
N VAL A 205 14.22 6.82 -11.03
CA VAL A 205 15.36 7.70 -10.73
C VAL A 205 16.38 6.98 -9.86
N PHE A 206 15.94 6.40 -8.75
CA PHE A 206 16.85 5.78 -7.79
C PHE A 206 17.59 4.57 -8.37
N ARG A 207 16.90 3.72 -9.15
CA ARG A 207 17.54 2.57 -9.82
C ARG A 207 18.56 3.02 -10.86
N LEU A 208 18.27 4.07 -11.62
CA LEU A 208 19.22 4.60 -12.59
C LEU A 208 20.45 5.19 -11.92
N LEU A 209 20.28 6.01 -10.87
CA LEU A 209 21.42 6.53 -10.10
C LEU A 209 22.29 5.38 -9.56
N ARG A 210 21.67 4.37 -8.93
CA ARG A 210 22.38 3.21 -8.38
C ARG A 210 23.09 2.37 -9.44
N ALA A 211 22.47 2.17 -10.61
CA ALA A 211 23.06 1.42 -11.73
C ALA A 211 24.35 2.08 -12.27
N HIS A 212 24.47 3.40 -12.11
CA HIS A 212 25.64 4.17 -12.51
C HIS A 212 26.61 4.47 -11.35
N GLY A 213 26.44 3.80 -10.19
CA GLY A 213 27.30 3.98 -9.02
C GLY A 213 27.14 5.34 -8.32
N VAL A 214 26.06 6.07 -8.61
CA VAL A 214 25.78 7.39 -8.07
C VAL A 214 24.71 7.28 -6.97
N ASN A 215 24.98 7.84 -5.80
CA ASN A 215 24.05 7.83 -4.66
C ASN A 215 23.54 9.23 -4.32
N LEU A 216 22.35 9.30 -3.71
CA LEU A 216 21.80 10.50 -3.09
C LEU A 216 22.69 10.96 -1.92
N ARG A 217 22.69 12.27 -1.66
CA ARG A 217 23.47 12.96 -0.63
C ARG A 217 22.54 13.82 0.24
N PRO A 218 22.60 13.71 1.59
CA PRO A 218 23.35 12.71 2.36
C PRO A 218 22.90 11.28 2.05
N GLN A 219 23.77 10.30 2.30
CA GLN A 219 23.46 8.90 1.98
C GLN A 219 22.31 8.42 2.88
N PRO A 220 21.14 8.06 2.31
CA PRO A 220 19.99 7.68 3.09
C PRO A 220 20.16 6.28 3.68
N THR A 221 19.61 6.07 4.88
CA THR A 221 19.52 4.76 5.50
C THR A 221 18.55 3.84 4.74
N GLU A 222 18.71 2.52 4.87
CA GLU A 222 17.77 1.56 4.26
C GLU A 222 16.32 1.78 4.72
N LEU A 223 16.14 2.18 5.98
CA LEU A 223 14.83 2.51 6.53
C LEU A 223 14.22 3.73 5.84
N GLU A 224 15.00 4.79 5.58
CA GLU A 224 14.52 5.98 4.85
C GLU A 224 14.19 5.64 3.39
N LEU A 225 15.03 4.84 2.75
CA LEU A 225 14.77 4.36 1.39
C LEU A 225 13.42 3.62 1.31
N TRP A 226 13.16 2.72 2.25
CA TRP A 226 11.87 2.01 2.33
C TRP A 226 10.71 2.95 2.68
N ARG A 227 10.87 3.81 3.70
CA ARG A 227 9.83 4.75 4.16
C ARG A 227 9.37 5.71 3.07
N HIS A 228 10.22 6.00 2.09
CA HIS A 228 9.89 6.85 0.95
C HIS A 228 9.66 6.08 -0.36
N GLY A 229 9.46 4.76 -0.28
CA GLY A 229 9.10 3.90 -1.42
C GLY A 229 10.18 3.75 -2.48
N LEU A 230 11.43 4.08 -2.18
CA LEU A 230 12.58 3.95 -3.10
C LEU A 230 13.02 2.50 -3.27
N VAL A 231 12.86 1.69 -2.23
CA VAL A 231 13.27 0.28 -2.19
C VAL A 231 12.13 -0.57 -1.61
N PRO A 232 11.74 -1.68 -2.27
CA PRO A 232 10.75 -2.61 -1.73
C PRO A 232 11.32 -3.42 -0.57
N VAL A 233 10.46 -3.97 0.29
CA VAL A 233 10.89 -4.78 1.46
C VAL A 233 11.77 -5.96 1.06
N ALA A 234 11.53 -6.56 -0.10
CA ALA A 234 12.28 -7.70 -0.61
C ALA A 234 13.77 -7.38 -0.90
N ASP A 235 14.08 -6.12 -1.18
CA ASP A 235 15.44 -5.68 -1.55
C ASP A 235 16.22 -5.12 -0.36
N LEU A 236 15.62 -5.09 0.85
CA LEU A 236 16.26 -4.60 2.06
C LEU A 236 17.14 -5.67 2.69
N ALA A 237 18.34 -5.26 3.13
CA ALA A 237 19.17 -6.13 3.94
C ALA A 237 18.52 -6.34 5.30
N ARG A 238 18.74 -7.51 5.91
CA ARG A 238 18.32 -7.69 7.30
C ARG A 238 19.18 -6.80 8.21
N PRO A 239 18.58 -6.07 9.16
CA PRO A 239 19.33 -5.20 10.04
C PRO A 239 20.28 -6.00 10.96
N SER A 240 21.41 -5.39 11.27
CA SER A 240 22.40 -5.89 12.24
C SER A 240 21.87 -5.79 13.67
N ASP A 241 22.52 -6.44 14.64
CA ASP A 241 22.11 -6.36 16.05
C ASP A 241 22.28 -4.95 16.64
N GLU A 242 23.23 -4.19 16.11
CA GLU A 242 23.50 -2.80 16.51
C GLU A 242 22.48 -1.82 15.92
N SER A 243 21.72 -2.24 14.90
CA SER A 243 20.71 -1.39 14.28
C SER A 243 19.60 -1.06 15.27
N SER A 244 19.01 0.13 15.15
CA SER A 244 17.81 0.50 15.89
C SER A 244 16.67 -0.50 15.66
N VAL A 245 15.85 -0.77 16.68
CA VAL A 245 14.66 -1.62 16.55
C VAL A 245 13.69 -1.11 15.47
N LEU A 246 13.68 0.21 15.21
CA LEU A 246 12.87 0.83 14.15
C LEU A 246 13.28 0.37 12.76
N SER A 247 14.51 -0.10 12.57
CA SER A 247 14.94 -0.70 11.30
C SER A 247 14.09 -1.90 10.92
N LEU A 248 13.40 -2.56 11.86
CA LEU A 248 12.52 -3.70 11.60
C LEU A 248 11.12 -3.31 11.08
N GLN A 249 10.80 -2.01 11.00
CA GLN A 249 9.52 -1.51 10.49
C GLN A 249 9.10 -2.08 9.12
N PRO A 250 10.00 -2.27 8.15
CA PRO A 250 9.64 -2.84 6.85
C PRO A 250 8.99 -4.22 6.94
N TRP A 251 9.33 -5.01 7.96
CA TRP A 251 8.83 -6.39 8.12
C TRP A 251 7.64 -6.51 9.08
N PHE A 252 7.56 -5.66 10.11
CA PHE A 252 6.54 -5.79 11.16
C PHE A 252 5.59 -4.60 11.28
N GLY A 253 5.88 -3.49 10.58
CA GLY A 253 5.15 -2.24 10.67
C GLY A 253 5.58 -1.37 11.85
N ALA A 254 5.13 -0.11 11.83
CA ALA A 254 5.47 0.91 12.82
C ALA A 254 5.04 0.52 14.25
N GLY A 255 3.78 0.12 14.43
CA GLY A 255 3.21 -0.16 15.76
C GLY A 255 4.03 -1.13 16.61
N PRO A 256 4.34 -2.36 16.13
CA PRO A 256 5.15 -3.30 16.90
C PRO A 256 6.57 -2.81 17.21
N THR A 257 7.21 -2.09 16.29
CA THR A 257 8.58 -1.58 16.51
C THR A 257 8.62 -0.36 17.43
N GLU A 258 7.62 0.51 17.36
CA GLU A 258 7.48 1.67 18.26
C GLU A 258 7.14 1.19 19.67
N ALA A 259 6.24 0.22 19.80
CA ALA A 259 5.93 -0.37 21.09
C ALA A 259 7.15 -1.06 21.72
N ALA A 260 8.01 -1.70 20.93
CA ALA A 260 9.28 -2.23 21.43
C ALA A 260 10.22 -1.11 21.90
N LEU A 261 10.31 -0.02 21.15
CA LEU A 261 11.12 1.15 21.52
C LEU A 261 10.60 1.79 22.82
N ASP A 262 9.29 1.96 22.96
CA ASP A 262 8.63 2.49 24.16
C ASP A 262 8.85 1.58 25.39
N ALA A 263 9.07 0.28 25.16
CA ALA A 263 9.43 -0.68 26.19
C ALA A 263 10.94 -0.67 26.55
N GLY A 264 11.71 0.28 26.02
CA GLY A 264 13.15 0.40 26.27
C GLY A 264 14.02 -0.50 25.40
N ILE A 265 13.45 -1.19 24.40
CA ILE A 265 14.21 -2.03 23.47
C ILE A 265 14.68 -1.16 22.31
N ALA A 266 15.88 -0.60 22.43
CA ALA A 266 16.44 0.34 21.47
C ALA A 266 17.04 -0.36 20.23
N THR A 267 17.58 -1.58 20.38
CA THR A 267 18.32 -2.26 19.30
C THR A 267 17.72 -3.61 18.91
N VAL A 268 18.02 -4.04 17.68
CA VAL A 268 17.63 -5.37 17.18
C VAL A 268 18.26 -6.49 18.02
N GLY A 269 19.49 -6.30 18.51
CA GLY A 269 20.18 -7.24 19.39
C GLY A 269 19.47 -7.48 20.73
N GLN A 270 18.95 -6.42 21.35
CA GLN A 270 18.15 -6.53 22.57
C GLN A 270 16.85 -7.31 22.32
N LEU A 271 16.16 -7.02 21.21
CA LEU A 271 14.96 -7.76 20.82
C LEU A 271 15.28 -9.23 20.50
N HIS A 272 16.44 -9.49 19.91
CA HIS A 272 16.92 -10.83 19.61
C HIS A 272 17.20 -11.65 20.87
N ALA A 273 17.86 -11.05 21.87
CA ALA A 273 18.11 -11.70 23.16
C ALA A 273 16.80 -12.10 23.88
N LEU A 274 15.79 -11.22 23.85
CA LEU A 274 14.45 -11.53 24.39
C LEU A 274 13.77 -12.66 23.61
N ALA A 275 13.88 -12.65 22.29
CA ALA A 275 13.34 -13.71 21.42
C ALA A 275 14.00 -15.07 21.69
N ALA A 276 15.31 -15.09 21.93
CA ALA A 276 16.08 -16.28 22.28
C ALA A 276 15.69 -16.82 23.66
N ALA A 277 15.53 -15.95 24.65
CA ALA A 277 15.06 -16.30 26.00
C ALA A 277 13.58 -16.75 26.04
N GLY A 278 12.83 -16.58 24.94
CA GLY A 278 11.39 -16.84 24.90
C GLY A 278 10.55 -15.84 25.71
N ALA A 279 11.19 -14.79 26.24
CA ALA A 279 10.55 -13.78 27.05
C ALA A 279 9.80 -12.81 26.14
N MET A 280 8.47 -12.85 26.21
CA MET A 280 7.66 -11.81 25.59
C MET A 280 7.90 -10.49 26.34
N PRO A 281 8.08 -9.36 25.64
CA PRO A 281 8.15 -8.05 26.29
C PRO A 281 6.87 -7.84 27.13
N ALA A 282 7.00 -7.89 28.46
CA ALA A 282 5.85 -7.77 29.36
C ALA A 282 5.22 -6.37 29.23
N GLY A 283 3.89 -6.30 29.10
CA GLY A 283 3.16 -5.03 29.11
C GLY A 283 3.23 -4.19 27.83
N VAL A 284 3.83 -4.70 26.74
CA VAL A 284 3.98 -3.93 25.50
C VAL A 284 2.68 -3.89 24.70
N ARG A 285 1.94 -2.77 24.84
CA ARG A 285 0.74 -2.49 24.05
C ARG A 285 1.10 -2.45 22.56
N GLY A 286 0.59 -3.39 21.77
CA GLY A 286 0.80 -3.45 20.32
C GLY A 286 1.58 -4.67 19.82
N ILE A 287 2.23 -5.42 20.71
CA ILE A 287 2.85 -6.71 20.38
C ILE A 287 1.99 -7.83 20.98
N GLY A 288 1.06 -8.37 20.21
CA GLY A 288 0.28 -9.56 20.62
C GLY A 288 1.06 -10.88 20.43
N PRO A 289 0.56 -12.01 20.95
CA PRO A 289 1.22 -13.32 20.85
C PRO A 289 1.54 -13.76 19.40
N SER A 290 0.64 -13.45 18.47
CA SER A 290 0.82 -13.73 17.04
C SER A 290 1.92 -12.86 16.42
N THR A 291 1.93 -11.55 16.71
CA THR A 291 2.98 -10.62 16.28
C THR A 291 4.33 -11.04 16.85
N TRP A 292 4.39 -11.36 18.14
CA TRP A 292 5.59 -11.83 18.82
C TRP A 292 6.14 -13.11 18.19
N SER A 293 5.27 -14.09 17.91
CA SER A 293 5.66 -15.34 17.26
C SER A 293 6.30 -15.11 15.88
N ARG A 294 5.80 -14.14 15.10
CA ARG A 294 6.40 -13.76 13.81
C ARG A 294 7.77 -13.09 13.99
N ILE A 295 7.88 -12.14 14.93
CA ILE A 295 9.14 -11.45 15.23
C ILE A 295 10.20 -12.47 15.65
N ARG A 296 9.87 -13.34 16.61
CA ARG A 296 10.75 -14.39 17.10
C ARG A 296 11.22 -15.32 15.98
N ARG A 297 10.29 -15.79 15.13
CA ARG A 297 10.65 -16.64 13.99
C ARG A 297 11.60 -15.94 13.02
N PHE A 298 11.35 -14.67 12.71
CA PHE A 298 12.19 -13.91 11.80
C PHE A 298 13.61 -13.71 12.33
N LEU A 299 13.73 -13.36 13.62
CA LEU A 299 15.01 -13.12 14.28
C LEU A 299 15.81 -14.42 14.43
N LEU A 300 15.19 -15.50 14.95
CA LEU A 300 15.88 -16.79 15.16
C LEU A 300 16.22 -17.53 13.86
N ALA A 301 15.49 -17.28 12.76
CA ALA A 301 15.86 -17.81 11.45
C ALA A 301 17.23 -17.27 10.97
N ARG A 302 17.74 -16.18 11.57
CA ARG A 302 19.06 -15.63 11.28
C ARG A 302 20.19 -16.53 11.81
N ASP A 303 19.99 -17.19 12.95
CA ASP A 303 21.01 -18.01 13.58
C ASP A 303 21.21 -19.34 12.84
N GLY A 304 20.12 -19.95 12.35
CA GLY A 304 20.21 -21.15 11.51
C GLY A 304 20.96 -20.93 10.18
N ALA A 305 20.95 -19.70 9.65
CA ALA A 305 21.70 -19.34 8.44
C ALA A 305 23.19 -19.06 8.72
N ARG A 306 23.52 -18.54 9.91
CA ARG A 306 24.92 -18.33 10.33
C ARG A 306 25.62 -19.65 10.65
N SER A 307 24.94 -20.60 11.30
CA SER A 307 25.51 -21.93 11.59
C SER A 307 25.78 -22.76 10.33
N ALA A 308 25.07 -22.52 9.23
CA ALA A 308 25.27 -23.19 7.95
C ALA A 308 26.35 -22.53 7.05
N SER A 309 26.87 -21.36 7.44
CA SER A 309 27.91 -20.63 6.70
C SER A 309 29.31 -20.83 7.30
N VAL A 310 29.41 -21.50 8.45
CA VAL A 310 30.65 -21.71 9.23
C VAL A 310 31.00 -23.21 9.33
N ALA A 311 30.20 -24.08 8.72
CA ALA A 311 30.47 -25.51 8.53
C ALA A 311 30.82 -25.77 7.06
#